data_AF-A0A7W0JEC5-F1
#
_entry.id   AF-A0A7W0JEC5-F1
#
_cell.length_a   1.000
_cell.length_b   1.000
_cell.length_c   1.000
_cell.angle_alpha   90.00
_cell.angle_beta   90.00
_cell.angle_gamma   90.00
#
_symmetry.space_group_name_H-M   'P 1'
#
loop_
_entity.id
_entity.type
_entity.pdbx_description
1 polymer ?
#
loop_
_entity_poly.entity_id
_entity_poly.type
_entity_poly.pdbx_seq_one_letter_code
_entity_poly.pdbx_strand_id
1 'polypeptide(L)'
;MHLKVLGTRGEIEQSAPRHRKHSGLLINDELLLDLGEKSYLKYCPRWILLTHLHPDHAYFVRHGLEEDPVTEAVIFAQGLLIRNT
;
A
#
# COMPACT_ATOMS: atom_id res chain seq x y z
N MET A 1 -3.09 -1.68 20.79
CA MET A 1 -3.13 -1.51 19.32
C MET A 1 -1.99 -0.57 18.94
N HIS A 2 -1.11 -0.97 18.04
CA HIS A 2 0.03 -0.18 17.56
C HIS A 2 -0.22 0.27 16.13
N LEU A 3 -0.02 1.57 15.86
CA LEU A 3 -0.22 2.20 14.57
C LEU A 3 1.09 2.82 14.09
N LYS A 4 1.53 2.45 12.90
CA LYS A 4 2.72 3.02 12.25
C LYS A 4 2.30 3.67 10.93
N VAL A 5 2.26 5.00 10.92
CA VAL A 5 1.99 5.79 9.72
C VAL A 5 3.23 5.74 8.82
N LEU A 6 3.11 5.13 7.65
CA LEU A 6 4.21 4.95 6.70
C LEU A 6 4.26 6.06 5.64
N GLY A 7 3.09 6.54 5.24
CA GLY A 7 2.94 7.65 4.31
C GLY A 7 1.51 8.19 4.31
N THR A 8 1.35 9.40 3.78
CA THR A 8 0.14 10.22 3.89
C THR A 8 -0.08 11.11 2.67
N ARG A 9 0.78 11.02 1.65
CA ARG A 9 0.69 11.83 0.43
C ARG A 9 -0.24 11.15 -0.57
N GLY A 10 -1.06 11.93 -1.28
CA GLY A 10 -1.71 11.46 -2.51
C GLY A 10 -0.82 11.65 -3.75
N GLU A 11 -1.39 11.51 -4.95
CA GLU A 11 -0.77 11.93 -6.22
C GLU A 11 -0.78 13.47 -6.37
N ILE A 12 -0.12 14.16 -5.43
CA ILE A 12 0.09 15.61 -5.46
C ILE A 12 1.56 15.93 -5.23
N GLU A 13 1.97 17.13 -5.61
CA GLU A 13 3.31 17.62 -5.30
C GLU A 13 3.56 17.58 -3.78
N GLN A 14 4.81 17.24 -3.42
CA GLN A 14 5.20 17.15 -2.04
C GLN A 14 5.18 18.54 -1.39
N SER A 15 4.24 18.76 -0.47
CA SER A 15 4.11 20.02 0.26
C SER A 15 5.03 20.13 1.48
N ALA A 16 5.50 19.00 2.04
CA ALA A 16 6.38 18.98 3.22
C ALA A 16 7.26 17.71 3.29
N PRO A 17 8.47 17.78 3.88
CA PRO A 17 9.39 16.64 3.99
C PRO A 17 8.83 15.41 4.70
N ARG A 18 7.85 15.60 5.59
CA ARG A 18 7.21 14.51 6.34
C ARG A 18 6.09 13.81 5.56
N HIS A 19 5.62 14.40 4.45
CA HIS A 19 4.55 13.88 3.59
C HIS A 19 5.13 13.44 2.25
N ARG A 20 6.22 12.67 2.31
CA ARG A 20 7.00 12.26 1.12
C ARG A 20 6.51 11.00 0.44
N LYS A 21 5.84 10.13 1.18
CA LYS A 21 5.43 8.81 0.73
C LYS A 21 3.93 8.73 0.59
N HIS A 22 3.50 7.90 -0.35
CA HIS A 22 2.09 7.63 -0.59
C HIS A 22 1.44 6.84 0.54
N SER A 23 0.10 6.72 0.49
CA SER A 23 -0.73 6.18 1.57
C SER A 23 -0.21 4.84 2.08
N GLY A 24 -0.13 4.71 3.40
CA GLY A 24 0.24 3.48 4.07
C GLY A 24 0.11 3.57 5.59
N LEU A 25 -0.63 2.66 6.19
CA LEU A 25 -0.75 2.50 7.64
C LEU A 25 -0.56 1.04 8.04
N LEU A 26 0.45 0.77 8.86
CA LEU A 26 0.72 -0.57 9.37
C LEU A 26 0.16 -0.71 10.80
N ILE A 27 -0.72 -1.69 10.99
CA ILE A 27 -1.42 -1.97 12.24
C ILE A 27 -0.85 -3.25 12.84
N ASN A 28 -0.35 -3.15 14.08
CA ASN A 28 0.26 -4.26 14.84
C ASN A 28 1.35 -5.03 14.06
N ASP A 29 2.01 -4.37 13.09
CA ASP A 29 2.99 -4.99 12.18
C ASP A 29 2.45 -6.19 11.37
N GLU A 30 1.12 -6.34 11.24
CA GLU A 30 0.48 -7.46 10.53
C GLU A 30 -0.43 -7.01 9.37
N LEU A 31 -1.22 -5.96 9.58
CA LEU A 31 -2.18 -5.46 8.60
C LEU A 31 -1.68 -4.14 8.01
N LEU A 32 -1.44 -4.13 6.71
CA LEU A 32 -1.14 -2.92 5.96
C LEU A 32 -2.42 -2.39 5.30
N LEU A 33 -2.82 -1.17 5.65
CA LEU A 33 -3.80 -0.41 4.88
C LEU A 33 -3.05 0.40 3.83
N ASP A 34 -3.45 0.21 2.57
CA ASP A 34 -2.84 0.77 1.36
C ASP A 34 -1.36 0.39 1.13
N LEU A 35 -1.07 -0.04 -0.08
CA LEU A 35 0.27 -0.33 -0.58
C LEU A 35 0.73 0.79 -1.52
N GLY A 36 0.74 2.03 -1.04
CA GLY A 36 1.14 3.20 -1.82
C GLY A 36 2.61 3.20 -2.25
N GLU A 37 3.46 2.40 -1.59
CA GLU A 37 4.87 2.26 -1.92
C GLU A 37 5.29 0.78 -1.94
N LYS A 38 6.03 0.37 -2.98
CA LYS A 38 6.65 -0.98 -3.04
C LYS A 38 7.52 -1.28 -1.82
N SER A 39 8.18 -0.26 -1.27
CA SER A 39 9.05 -0.38 -0.09
C SER A 39 8.32 -0.79 1.19
N TYR A 40 6.99 -0.77 1.23
CA TYR A 40 6.22 -1.22 2.40
C TYR A 40 6.18 -2.75 2.51
N LEU A 41 6.42 -3.50 1.43
CA LEU A 41 6.50 -4.96 1.47
C LEU A 41 7.62 -5.49 2.37
N LYS A 42 8.65 -4.67 2.66
CA LYS A 42 9.73 -5.02 3.60
C LYS A 42 9.26 -5.26 5.05
N TYR A 43 8.05 -4.81 5.39
CA TYR A 43 7.45 -5.05 6.69
C TYR A 43 6.78 -6.43 6.78
N CYS A 44 6.77 -7.19 5.68
CA CYS A 44 6.19 -8.53 5.60
C CYS A 44 4.78 -8.62 6.22
N PRO A 45 3.84 -7.73 5.83
CA PRO A 45 2.49 -7.78 6.38
C PRO A 45 1.84 -9.13 6.05
N ARG A 46 0.99 -9.63 6.95
CA ARG A 46 0.16 -10.82 6.71
C ARG A 46 -1.02 -10.50 5.80
N TRP A 47 -1.54 -9.29 5.90
CA TRP A 47 -2.68 -8.82 5.11
C TRP A 47 -2.45 -7.43 4.58
N ILE A 48 -2.92 -7.19 3.36
CA ILE A 48 -2.95 -5.88 2.74
C ILE A 48 -4.40 -5.58 2.39
N LEU A 49 -4.92 -4.45 2.87
CA LEU A 49 -6.25 -3.94 2.52
C LEU A 49 -6.07 -2.64 1.73
N LEU A 50 -6.47 -2.66 0.47
CA LEU A 50 -6.47 -1.49 -0.40
C LEU A 50 -7.82 -0.80 -0.27
N THR A 51 -7.80 0.48 0.13
CA THR A 51 -9.03 1.27 0.26
C THR A 51 -9.72 1.48 -1.08
N HIS A 52 -8.94 1.66 -2.14
CA HIS A 52 -9.35 1.72 -3.55
C HIS A 52 -8.14 1.53 -4.47
N LEU A 53 -8.38 1.39 -5.77
CA LEU A 53 -7.34 1.16 -6.79
C LEU A 53 -6.90 2.46 -7.46
N HIS A 54 -6.01 3.20 -6.79
CA HIS A 54 -5.34 4.39 -7.32
C HIS A 54 -3.82 4.31 -7.05
N PRO A 55 -2.94 4.87 -7.90
CA PRO A 55 -1.48 4.71 -7.79
C PRO A 55 -0.83 5.05 -6.43
N ASP A 56 -1.42 5.95 -5.65
CA ASP A 56 -0.97 6.35 -4.31
C ASP A 56 -1.51 5.44 -3.19
N HIS A 57 -2.43 4.53 -3.48
CA HIS A 57 -2.92 3.49 -2.58
C HIS A 57 -2.47 2.09 -2.99
N ALA A 58 -2.14 1.91 -4.26
CA ALA A 58 -1.66 0.68 -4.85
C ALA A 58 -0.61 1.02 -5.92
N TYR A 59 0.68 1.00 -5.55
CA TYR A 59 1.77 1.47 -6.42
C TYR A 59 1.80 0.78 -7.80
N PHE A 60 1.26 -0.43 -7.87
CA PHE A 60 1.21 -1.29 -9.05
C PHE A 60 0.07 -0.96 -10.02
N VAL A 61 -0.82 -0.01 -9.67
CA VAL A 61 -1.94 0.43 -10.52
C VAL A 61 -1.54 1.67 -11.32
N ARG A 62 -0.41 1.63 -12.03
CA ARG A 62 0.03 2.73 -12.92
C ARG A 62 -0.15 2.36 -14.38
N HIS A 63 -0.74 3.28 -15.16
CA HIS A 63 -0.92 3.10 -16.59
C HIS A 63 0.42 2.80 -17.30
N GLY A 64 0.52 1.61 -17.92
CA GLY A 64 1.65 1.21 -18.75
C GLY A 64 2.83 0.54 -18.00
N LEU A 65 2.74 0.35 -16.68
CA LEU A 65 3.73 -0.37 -15.88
C LEU A 65 3.01 -1.26 -14.87
N GLU A 66 2.69 -2.49 -15.29
CA GLU A 66 2.14 -3.52 -14.42
C GLU A 66 3.30 -4.19 -13.68
N GLU A 67 3.45 -3.89 -12.39
CA GLU A 67 4.33 -4.65 -11.49
C GLU A 67 3.49 -5.33 -10.41
N ASP A 68 3.22 -6.62 -10.55
CA ASP A 68 2.52 -7.36 -9.51
C ASP A 68 3.33 -7.33 -8.19
N PRO A 69 2.67 -7.05 -7.04
CA PRO A 69 3.33 -7.08 -5.75
C PRO A 69 3.73 -8.50 -5.39
N VAL A 70 5.04 -8.77 -5.39
CA VAL A 70 5.60 -10.04 -4.92
C VAL A 70 5.51 -10.10 -3.40
N THR A 71 4.50 -10.83 -2.90
CA THR A 71 4.25 -10.97 -1.47
C THR A 71 3.40 -12.21 -1.16
N GLU A 72 3.64 -12.80 0.01
CA GLU A 72 2.79 -13.84 0.61
C GLU A 72 1.55 -13.27 1.29
N ALA A 73 1.43 -11.94 1.40
CA ALA A 73 0.29 -11.30 2.03
C ALA A 73 -0.99 -11.56 1.22
N VAL A 74 -2.09 -11.80 1.92
CA VAL A 74 -3.41 -11.82 1.25
C VAL A 74 -3.83 -10.37 0.99
N ILE A 75 -4.08 -10.05 -0.28
CA ILE A 75 -4.47 -8.71 -0.71
C ILE A 75 -5.99 -8.63 -0.91
N PHE A 76 -6.62 -7.69 -0.22
CA PHE A 76 -8.03 -7.35 -0.35
C PHE A 76 -8.16 -5.98 -1.02
N ALA A 77 -8.92 -5.91 -2.11
CA ALA A 77 -9.38 -4.66 -2.71
C ALA A 77 -10.91 -4.68 -2.76
N GLN A 78 -11.59 -3.54 -2.81
CA GLN A 78 -13.07 -3.46 -2.78
C GLN A 78 -13.74 -4.59 -3.60
N GLY A 79 -14.36 -5.53 -2.89
CA GLY A 79 -15.14 -6.63 -3.47
C GLY A 79 -14.37 -7.72 -4.21
N LEU A 80 -13.03 -7.62 -4.37
CA LEU A 80 -12.22 -8.57 -5.12
C LEU A 80 -11.05 -9.08 -4.27
N LEU A 81 -10.99 -10.40 -4.09
CA LEU A 81 -9.82 -11.09 -3.56
C LEU A 81 -8.80 -11.21 -4.71
N ILE A 82 -7.70 -10.46 -4.63
CA ILE A 82 -6.57 -10.61 -5.55
C ILE A 82 -5.70 -11.72 -4.98
N ARG A 83 -5.76 -12.92 -5.58
CA ARG A 83 -4.86 -14.03 -5.23
C ARG A 83 -3.60 -13.89 -6.08
N ASN A 84 -2.44 -13.72 -5.43
CA ASN A 84 -1.15 -13.92 -6.08
C ASN A 84 -1.03 -15.41 -6.43
N THR A 85 -0.78 -15.72 -7.71
CA THR A 85 -0.45 -17.07 -8.21
C THR A 85 1.04 -17.34 -8.11
#